data_AF-A0A8H2P2G4-F1
#
_entry.id   AF-A0A8H2P2G4-F1
#
_cell.length_a   1.000
_cell.length_b   1.000
_cell.length_c   1.000
_cell.angle_alpha   90.00
_cell.angle_beta   90.00
_cell.angle_gamma   90.00
#
_symmetry.space_group_name_H-M   'P 1'
#
loop_
_entity.id
_entity.type
_entity.pdbx_description
1 polymer ?
#
loop_
_entity_poly.entity_id
_entity_poly.type
_entity_poly.pdbx_seq_one_letter_code
_entity_poly.pdbx_strand_id
1 'polypeptide(L)'
;MPRGSKTKYTAEQKRKAQHIEDSYESKGVSKDEAEARAWATVNKQSGGGERAGGSGRKKPASAKSADRKESARRAVATREGHSRGSTASRETQTVDSLRKEVRAKGIPGRSGMRKQELIEALRKAG
;
A
#
# COMPACT_ATOMS: atom_id res chain seq x y z
N MET A 1 -13.95 13.61 15.52
CA MET A 1 -14.52 12.33 15.02
C MET A 1 -13.83 11.18 15.73
N PRO A 2 -14.55 10.12 16.16
CA PRO A 2 -13.92 8.97 16.78
C PRO A 2 -12.94 8.30 15.80
N ARG A 3 -11.76 7.91 16.29
CA ARG A 3 -10.78 7.14 15.52
C ARG A 3 -11.46 5.84 15.07
N GLY A 4 -11.35 5.49 13.79
CA GLY A 4 -12.00 4.30 13.21
C GLY A 4 -13.30 4.57 12.43
N SER A 5 -13.91 5.77 12.57
CA SER A 5 -15.09 6.15 11.80
C SER A 5 -14.84 6.08 10.28
N LYS A 6 -15.50 5.14 9.59
CA LYS A 6 -15.43 5.00 8.12
C LYS A 6 -16.37 5.97 7.38
N THR A 7 -16.87 7.00 8.05
CA THR A 7 -17.83 7.99 7.50
C THR A 7 -17.24 8.75 6.31
N LYS A 8 -15.93 9.03 6.35
CA LYS A 8 -15.18 9.73 5.30
C LYS A 8 -14.91 8.86 4.05
N TYR A 9 -15.26 7.58 4.04
CA TYR A 9 -15.02 6.66 2.92
C TYR A 9 -16.26 6.49 2.07
N THR A 10 -16.14 6.52 0.76
CA THR A 10 -17.27 6.34 -0.17
C THR A 10 -17.87 4.93 -0.07
N ALA A 11 -19.08 4.74 -0.59
CA ALA A 11 -19.70 3.42 -0.66
C ALA A 11 -18.84 2.45 -1.49
N GLU A 12 -18.21 2.93 -2.57
CA GLU A 12 -17.28 2.15 -3.39
C GLU A 12 -16.04 1.71 -2.62
N GLN A 13 -15.44 2.59 -1.83
CA GLN A 13 -14.29 2.24 -0.98
C GLN A 13 -14.67 1.15 0.03
N LYS A 14 -15.85 1.26 0.65
CA LYS A 14 -16.37 0.26 1.59
C LYS A 14 -16.62 -1.09 0.91
N ARG A 15 -17.29 -1.12 -0.25
CA ARG A 15 -17.50 -2.36 -1.02
C ARG A 15 -16.19 -3.03 -1.41
N LYS A 16 -15.20 -2.23 -1.84
CA LYS A 16 -13.87 -2.76 -2.17
C LYS A 16 -13.17 -3.34 -0.94
N ALA A 17 -13.25 -2.68 0.22
CA ALA A 17 -12.70 -3.23 1.45
C ALA A 17 -13.36 -4.57 1.79
N GLN A 18 -14.70 -4.63 1.77
CA GLN A 18 -15.44 -5.87 2.03
C GLN A 18 -14.99 -7.01 1.13
N HIS A 19 -14.92 -6.80 -0.19
CA HIS A 19 -14.45 -7.86 -1.11
C HIS A 19 -13.03 -8.36 -0.84
N ILE A 20 -12.14 -7.48 -0.35
CA ILE A 20 -10.78 -7.88 0.00
C ILE A 20 -10.78 -8.64 1.34
N GLU A 21 -11.55 -8.18 2.31
CA GLU A 21 -11.77 -8.81 3.60
C GLU A 21 -12.30 -10.24 3.42
N ASP A 22 -13.40 -10.40 2.67
CA ASP A 22 -14.01 -11.70 2.34
C ASP A 22 -12.98 -12.67 1.72
N SER A 23 -12.10 -12.15 0.85
CA SER A 23 -11.05 -12.95 0.21
C SER A 23 -9.96 -13.41 1.19
N TYR A 24 -9.66 -12.62 2.23
CA TYR A 24 -8.73 -13.00 3.29
C TYR A 24 -9.36 -13.94 4.31
N GLU A 25 -10.62 -13.70 4.70
CA GLU A 25 -11.38 -14.62 5.56
C GLU A 25 -11.51 -16.01 4.92
N SER A 26 -11.81 -16.06 3.62
CA SER A 26 -11.84 -17.31 2.84
C SER A 26 -10.50 -18.06 2.83
N LYS A 27 -9.39 -17.37 3.12
CA LYS A 27 -8.04 -17.95 3.25
C LYS A 27 -7.67 -18.29 4.69
N GLY A 28 -8.61 -18.20 5.63
CA GLY A 28 -8.42 -18.52 7.04
C GLY A 28 -7.81 -17.39 7.88
N VAL A 29 -7.74 -16.16 7.38
CA VAL A 29 -7.31 -15.00 8.19
C VAL A 29 -8.46 -14.59 9.11
N SER A 30 -8.16 -14.21 10.36
CA SER A 30 -9.18 -13.73 11.29
C SER A 30 -9.85 -12.46 10.76
N LYS A 31 -11.11 -12.25 11.11
CA LYS A 31 -11.90 -11.09 10.66
C LYS A 31 -11.19 -9.77 10.90
N ASP A 32 -10.69 -9.53 12.11
CA ASP A 32 -10.02 -8.27 12.47
C ASP A 32 -8.76 -8.03 11.61
N GLU A 33 -7.99 -9.08 11.33
CA GLU A 33 -6.81 -8.97 10.49
C GLU A 33 -7.18 -8.83 9.00
N ALA A 34 -8.21 -9.52 8.54
CA ALA A 34 -8.75 -9.40 7.19
C ALA A 34 -9.26 -7.98 6.93
N GLU A 35 -10.04 -7.41 7.85
CA GLU A 35 -10.51 -6.03 7.81
C GLU A 35 -9.32 -5.05 7.78
N ALA A 36 -8.33 -5.24 8.66
CA ALA A 36 -7.15 -4.39 8.71
C ALA A 36 -6.37 -4.40 7.39
N ARG A 37 -6.15 -5.59 6.81
CA ARG A 37 -5.47 -5.78 5.51
C ARG A 37 -6.27 -5.16 4.35
N ALA A 38 -7.60 -5.31 4.38
CA ALA A 38 -8.50 -4.74 3.39
C ALA A 38 -8.45 -3.22 3.38
N TRP A 39 -8.62 -2.58 4.55
CA TRP A 39 -8.55 -1.13 4.66
C TRP A 39 -7.16 -0.58 4.36
N ALA A 40 -6.08 -1.28 4.74
CA ALA A 40 -4.72 -0.90 4.37
C ALA A 40 -4.56 -0.86 2.84
N THR A 41 -5.11 -1.85 2.13
CA THR A 41 -5.07 -1.92 0.66
C THR A 41 -5.85 -0.77 0.02
N VAL A 42 -7.08 -0.53 0.47
CA VAL A 42 -7.90 0.58 -0.02
C VAL A 42 -7.23 1.93 0.25
N ASN A 43 -6.63 2.10 1.43
CA ASN A 43 -5.93 3.33 1.82
C ASN A 43 -4.66 3.57 1.00
N LYS A 44 -3.88 2.53 0.72
CA LYS A 44 -2.71 2.65 -0.18
C LYS A 44 -3.13 3.15 -1.55
N GLN A 45 -4.20 2.58 -2.13
CA GLN A 45 -4.67 2.98 -3.46
C GLN A 45 -5.28 4.39 -3.48
N SER A 46 -6.13 4.71 -2.50
CA SER A 46 -6.92 5.96 -2.48
C SER A 46 -6.25 7.14 -1.77
N GLY A 47 -5.32 6.89 -0.85
CA GLY A 47 -4.80 7.90 0.08
C GLY A 47 -5.72 8.15 1.28
N GLY A 48 -6.74 7.32 1.50
CA GLY A 48 -7.71 7.43 2.59
C GLY A 48 -9.12 7.79 2.09
N GLY A 49 -9.99 8.22 2.98
CA GLY A 49 -11.39 8.52 2.65
C GLY A 49 -11.54 9.58 1.57
N GLU A 50 -12.45 9.35 0.62
CA GLU A 50 -12.68 10.26 -0.53
C GLU A 50 -13.86 11.23 -0.34
N ARG A 51 -14.64 11.11 0.75
CA ARG A 51 -15.68 12.09 1.08
C ARG A 51 -15.08 13.38 1.67
N ALA A 52 -15.92 14.40 1.85
CA ALA A 52 -15.54 15.69 2.42
C ALA A 52 -14.79 15.54 3.75
N GLY A 53 -13.61 16.14 3.85
CA GLY A 53 -12.71 16.04 5.01
C GLY A 53 -11.89 14.74 5.09
N GLY A 54 -11.90 13.90 4.05
CA GLY A 54 -11.03 12.73 3.95
C GLY A 54 -9.70 13.04 3.22
N SER A 55 -8.63 12.37 3.64
CA SER A 55 -7.27 12.58 3.08
C SER A 55 -7.13 12.11 1.63
N GLY A 56 -7.97 11.19 1.18
CA GLY A 56 -7.96 10.68 -0.19
C GLY A 56 -8.31 11.75 -1.23
N ARG A 57 -8.94 12.86 -0.83
CA ARG A 57 -9.19 14.03 -1.69
C ARG A 57 -7.93 14.82 -2.02
N LYS A 58 -6.92 14.80 -1.13
CA LYS A 58 -5.65 15.52 -1.31
C LYS A 58 -4.68 14.78 -2.23
N LYS A 59 -4.93 13.49 -2.47
CA LYS A 59 -4.07 12.67 -3.31
C LYS A 59 -4.48 12.82 -4.78
N PRO A 60 -3.56 13.19 -5.69
CA PRO A 60 -3.89 13.38 -7.09
C PRO A 60 -4.25 12.05 -7.77
N ALA A 61 -5.10 12.12 -8.79
CA ALA A 61 -5.58 10.95 -9.52
C ALA A 61 -4.44 10.13 -10.15
N SER A 62 -3.39 10.79 -10.64
CA SER A 62 -2.18 10.15 -11.18
C SER A 62 -1.47 9.31 -10.13
N ALA A 63 -1.29 9.82 -8.90
CA ALA A 63 -0.69 9.07 -7.80
C ALA A 63 -1.58 7.89 -7.35
N LYS A 64 -2.91 8.05 -7.32
CA LYS A 64 -3.83 6.93 -7.06
C LYS A 64 -3.70 5.84 -8.13
N SER A 65 -3.57 6.24 -9.40
CA SER A 65 -3.35 5.31 -10.52
C SER A 65 -2.01 4.58 -10.38
N ALA A 66 -0.94 5.30 -10.05
CA ALA A 66 0.37 4.70 -9.82
C ALA A 66 0.35 3.67 -8.69
N ASP A 67 -0.28 3.97 -7.55
CA ASP A 67 -0.39 3.02 -6.43
C ASP A 67 -1.24 1.79 -6.76
N ARG A 68 -2.29 1.93 -7.59
CA ARG A 68 -3.05 0.79 -8.12
C ARG A 68 -2.18 -0.10 -9.03
N LYS A 69 -1.43 0.51 -9.95
CA LYS A 69 -0.52 -0.21 -10.86
C LYS A 69 0.60 -0.92 -10.08
N GLU A 70 1.18 -0.25 -9.09
CA GLU A 70 2.19 -0.85 -8.20
C GLU A 70 1.61 -2.06 -7.47
N SER A 71 0.41 -1.94 -6.90
CA SER A 71 -0.27 -3.06 -6.21
C SER A 71 -0.47 -4.26 -7.14
N ALA A 72 -0.88 -4.02 -8.38
CA ALA A 72 -1.07 -5.07 -9.39
C ALA A 72 0.25 -5.75 -9.77
N ARG A 73 1.31 -4.98 -10.06
CA ARG A 73 2.64 -5.52 -10.38
C ARG A 73 3.21 -6.36 -9.24
N ARG A 74 3.04 -5.92 -7.99
CA ARG A 74 3.45 -6.70 -6.82
C ARG A 74 2.68 -8.00 -6.69
N ALA A 75 1.38 -8.00 -7.00
CA ALA A 75 0.59 -9.23 -7.00
C ALA A 75 1.08 -10.23 -8.06
N VAL A 76 1.50 -9.75 -9.22
CA VAL A 76 2.13 -10.58 -10.26
C VAL A 76 3.46 -11.16 -9.76
N ALA A 77 4.36 -10.32 -9.22
CA ALA A 77 5.63 -10.80 -8.67
C ALA A 77 5.44 -11.88 -7.58
N THR A 78 4.43 -11.73 -6.72
CA THR A 78 4.09 -12.76 -5.71
C THR A 78 3.63 -14.06 -6.37
N ARG A 79 2.86 -14.01 -7.47
CA ARG A 79 2.44 -15.21 -8.21
C ARG A 79 3.62 -15.93 -8.87
N GLU A 80 4.68 -15.20 -9.22
CA GLU A 80 5.94 -15.74 -9.72
C GLU A 80 6.86 -16.29 -8.61
N GLY A 81 6.40 -16.30 -7.35
CA GLY A 81 7.16 -16.83 -6.21
C GLY A 81 8.13 -15.84 -5.57
N HIS A 82 8.19 -14.59 -6.04
CA HIS A 82 9.06 -13.58 -5.45
C HIS A 82 8.51 -13.11 -4.09
N SER A 83 9.34 -13.21 -3.05
CA SER A 83 8.99 -12.70 -1.72
C SER A 83 8.81 -11.17 -1.74
N ARG A 84 8.01 -10.63 -0.81
CA ARG A 84 7.71 -9.19 -0.73
C ARG A 84 8.95 -8.30 -0.54
N GLY A 85 10.00 -8.83 0.07
CA GLY A 85 11.26 -8.13 0.34
C GLY A 85 12.34 -8.38 -0.71
N SER A 86 12.08 -9.26 -1.69
CA SER A 86 13.04 -9.54 -2.76
C SER A 86 13.32 -8.31 -3.62
N THR A 87 14.50 -8.28 -4.25
CA THR A 87 14.88 -7.24 -5.21
C THR A 87 13.86 -7.14 -6.33
N ALA A 88 13.44 -8.27 -6.91
CA ALA A 88 12.41 -8.32 -7.95
C ALA A 88 11.09 -7.65 -7.52
N SER A 89 10.63 -7.90 -6.29
CA SER A 89 9.43 -7.22 -5.76
C SER A 89 9.65 -5.71 -5.58
N ARG A 90 10.82 -5.30 -5.08
CA ARG A 90 11.18 -3.88 -4.86
C ARG A 90 11.37 -3.11 -6.17
N GLU A 91 11.82 -3.76 -7.23
CA GLU A 91 11.92 -3.15 -8.56
C GLU A 91 10.56 -2.76 -9.15
N THR A 92 9.48 -3.46 -8.79
CA THR A 92 8.13 -3.08 -9.22
C THR A 92 7.61 -1.81 -8.54
N GLN A 93 8.22 -1.39 -7.42
CA GLN A 93 7.79 -0.26 -6.62
C GLN A 93 8.14 1.10 -7.25
N THR A 94 7.32 2.11 -6.93
CA THR A 94 7.64 3.51 -7.23
C THR A 94 8.75 4.03 -6.31
N VAL A 95 9.47 5.06 -6.75
CA VAL A 95 10.52 5.72 -5.96
C VAL A 95 9.97 6.21 -4.62
N ASP A 96 8.76 6.79 -4.62
CA ASP A 96 8.10 7.26 -3.40
C ASP A 96 7.75 6.13 -2.43
N SER A 97 7.36 4.96 -2.94
CA SER A 97 7.07 3.78 -2.12
C SER A 97 8.35 3.25 -1.47
N LEU A 98 9.44 3.14 -2.24
CA LEU A 98 10.75 2.76 -1.73
C LEU A 98 11.27 3.76 -0.68
N ARG A 99 11.14 5.07 -0.92
CA ARG A 99 11.49 6.10 0.06
C ARG A 99 10.70 5.98 1.37
N LYS A 100 9.42 5.60 1.30
CA LYS A 100 8.59 5.36 2.50
C LYS A 100 9.07 4.11 3.25
N GLU A 101 9.42 3.04 2.54
CA GLU A 101 9.98 1.82 3.15
C GLU A 101 11.32 2.11 3.82
N VAL A 102 12.21 2.85 3.14
CA VAL A 102 13.52 3.30 3.66
C VAL A 102 13.33 4.19 4.90
N ARG A 103 12.35 5.10 4.88
CA ARG A 103 11.98 5.91 6.04
C ARG A 103 11.54 5.04 7.22
N ALA A 104 10.70 4.03 6.97
CA ALA A 104 10.21 3.13 8.01
C ALA A 104 11.35 2.30 8.64
N LYS A 105 12.42 2.04 7.89
CA LYS A 105 13.65 1.39 8.36
C LYS A 105 14.65 2.35 9.04
N GLY A 106 14.33 3.63 9.17
CA GLY A 106 15.18 4.62 9.84
C GLY A 106 16.45 5.01 9.06
N ILE A 107 16.52 4.69 7.76
CA ILE A 107 17.72 4.94 6.96
C ILE A 107 17.75 6.43 6.52
N PRO A 108 18.81 7.19 6.86
CA PRO A 108 18.97 8.59 6.47
C PRO A 108 19.32 8.75 4.99
N GLY A 109 19.32 9.98 4.45
CA GLY A 109 19.76 10.26 3.07
C GLY A 109 18.79 9.83 1.95
N ARG A 110 17.67 9.19 2.28
CA ARG A 110 16.65 8.68 1.31
C ARG A 110 16.14 9.69 0.27
N SER A 111 16.19 10.99 0.54
CA SER A 111 15.75 12.04 -0.38
C SER A 111 16.69 12.19 -1.57
N GLY A 112 18.00 12.03 -1.36
CA GLY A 112 19.01 12.10 -2.43
C GLY A 112 19.16 10.80 -3.22
N MET A 113 18.70 9.69 -2.66
CA MET A 113 18.85 8.38 -3.29
C MET A 113 17.99 8.22 -4.55
N ARG A 114 18.61 7.69 -5.60
CA ARG A 114 17.98 7.16 -6.81
C ARG A 114 17.30 5.83 -6.51
N LYS A 115 16.49 5.34 -7.47
CA LYS A 115 15.70 4.11 -7.30
C LYS A 115 16.56 2.91 -6.89
N GLN A 116 17.68 2.68 -7.57
CA GLN A 116 18.54 1.53 -7.27
C GLN A 116 19.23 1.66 -5.91
N GLU A 117 19.67 2.85 -5.55
CA GLU A 117 20.28 3.12 -4.23
C GLU A 117 19.28 2.87 -3.09
N LEU A 118 17.99 3.22 -3.28
CA LEU A 118 16.94 2.90 -2.31
C LEU A 118 16.72 1.39 -2.17
N ILE A 119 16.74 0.64 -3.28
CA ILE A 119 16.59 -0.82 -3.26
C ILE A 119 17.79 -1.46 -2.55
N GLU A 120 19.00 -1.02 -2.86
CA GLU A 120 20.22 -1.49 -2.20
C GLU A 120 20.24 -1.17 -0.71
N ALA A 121 19.84 0.03 -0.32
CA ALA A 121 19.74 0.43 1.09
C ALA A 121 18.78 -0.49 1.86
N LEU A 122 17.62 -0.81 1.27
CA LEU A 122 16.65 -1.74 1.84
C LEU A 122 17.13 -3.19 1.87
N ARG A 123 18.02 -3.58 0.96
CA ARG A 123 18.66 -4.91 0.96
C ARG A 123 19.71 -5.00 2.06
N LYS A 124 20.52 -3.95 2.27
CA LYS A 124 21.58 -3.92 3.31
C LYS A 124 21.02 -3.83 4.73
N ALA A 125 19.82 -3.28 4.90
CA ALA A 125 19.17 -3.09 6.19
C ALA A 125 18.20 -4.23 6.59
N GLY A 126 18.14 -5.31 5.80
CA GLY A 126 17.36 -6.51 6.09
C GLY A 126 18.28 -7.68 6.36
#